data_AF-A0A1R4I9R3-F1
#
_entry.id   AF-A0A1R4I9R3-F1
#
_cell.length_a   1.000
_cell.length_b   1.000
_cell.length_c   1.000
_cell.angle_alpha   90.00
_cell.angle_beta   90.00
_cell.angle_gamma   90.00
#
_symmetry.space_group_name_H-M   'P 1'
#
loop_
_entity.id
_entity.type
_entity.pdbx_description
1 polymer ?
#
loop_
_entity_poly.entity_id
_entity_poly.type
_entity_poly.pdbx_seq_one_letter_code
_entity_poly.pdbx_strand_id
1 'polypeptide(L)'
;MSTTADLLDGARRRLAAAPREGLGIERTSRWRGTRIVRAGTAWHLGVLLLADESVMATGEILRAAASVRRGYTAESARARAERRGQARRGGFAEGEVVHVGWQVLDVVAVDAGAASGPLALLDGVPHIRWSASGSLVPLAGYLDERITLAGA
;
A
#
# COMPACT_ATOMS: atom_id res chain seq x y z
N MET A 1 -3.73 6.46 26.91
CA MET A 1 -3.65 5.42 25.86
C MET A 1 -3.46 6.15 24.54
N SER A 2 -2.54 5.71 23.68
CA SER A 2 -2.31 6.38 22.39
C SER A 2 -3.42 6.02 21.41
N THR A 3 -3.95 7.01 20.71
CA THR A 3 -4.94 6.81 19.64
C THR A 3 -4.27 6.17 18.41
N THR A 4 -5.08 5.69 17.48
CA THR A 4 -4.61 5.22 16.17
C THR A 4 -3.88 6.33 15.43
N ALA A 5 -4.43 7.56 15.47
CA ALA A 5 -3.79 8.74 14.88
C ALA A 5 -2.39 9.00 15.49
N ASP A 6 -2.27 9.00 16.83
CA ASP A 6 -0.99 9.24 17.51
C ASP A 6 0.10 8.24 17.10
N LEU A 7 -0.28 6.95 16.97
CA LEU A 7 0.63 5.89 16.57
C LEU A 7 1.11 6.05 15.13
N LEU A 8 0.20 6.40 14.21
CA LEU A 8 0.52 6.62 12.80
C LEU A 8 1.41 7.86 12.61
N ASP A 9 1.14 8.94 13.33
CA ASP A 9 1.99 10.14 13.29
C ASP A 9 3.37 9.89 13.88
N GLY A 10 3.46 9.09 14.95
CA GLY A 10 4.73 8.59 15.48
C GLY A 10 5.51 7.78 14.45
N ALA A 11 4.83 6.91 13.71
CA ALA A 11 5.44 6.12 12.64
C ALA A 11 5.97 6.99 11.49
N ARG A 12 5.21 8.01 11.04
CA ARG A 12 5.65 8.95 9.99
C ARG A 12 6.97 9.63 10.34
N ARG A 13 7.09 10.12 11.58
CA ARG A 13 8.31 10.79 12.05
C ARG A 13 9.53 9.87 12.01
N ARG A 14 9.35 8.61 12.41
CA ARG A 14 10.43 7.61 12.42
C ARG A 14 10.84 7.16 11.01
N LEU A 15 9.88 7.09 10.09
CA LEU A 15 10.11 6.69 8.71
C LEU A 15 10.66 7.81 7.80
N ALA A 16 10.93 9.01 8.32
CA ALA A 16 11.31 10.17 7.52
C ALA A 16 12.50 9.91 6.56
N ALA A 17 13.45 9.04 6.94
CA ALA A 17 14.60 8.66 6.12
C ALA A 17 14.40 7.34 5.34
N ALA A 18 13.32 6.61 5.59
CA ALA A 18 13.03 5.34 4.93
C ALA A 18 12.58 5.54 3.47
N PRO A 19 12.89 4.60 2.56
CA PRO A 19 12.47 4.67 1.18
C PRO A 19 10.94 4.60 1.05
N ARG A 20 10.41 5.25 0.01
CA ARG A 20 8.99 5.26 -0.33
C ARG A 20 8.75 4.57 -1.66
N GLU A 21 7.60 3.94 -1.80
CA GLU A 21 7.17 3.22 -2.99
C GLU A 21 6.05 3.98 -3.71
N GLY A 22 5.87 3.71 -5.00
CA GLY A 22 4.92 4.42 -5.84
C GLY A 22 3.47 4.02 -5.58
N LEU A 23 2.56 5.00 -5.55
CA LEU A 23 1.12 4.79 -5.55
C LEU A 23 0.59 4.98 -6.97
N GLY A 24 -0.08 3.97 -7.52
CA GLY A 24 -0.67 3.97 -8.84
C GLY A 24 -2.20 3.94 -8.80
N ILE A 25 -2.83 4.65 -9.74
CA ILE A 25 -4.27 4.59 -9.97
C ILE A 25 -4.53 4.16 -11.41
N GLU A 26 -5.45 3.20 -11.60
CA GLU A 26 -5.86 2.77 -12.92
C GLU A 26 -6.70 3.84 -13.64
N ARG A 27 -6.33 4.10 -14.90
CA ARG A 27 -7.03 5.01 -15.80
C ARG A 27 -7.16 4.36 -17.16
N THR A 28 -8.39 4.33 -17.67
CA THR A 28 -8.70 3.80 -18.99
C THR A 28 -9.12 4.95 -19.89
N SER A 29 -8.47 5.05 -21.05
CA SER A 29 -8.79 6.03 -22.09
C SER A 29 -9.06 5.31 -23.39
N ARG A 30 -10.10 5.73 -24.12
CA ARG A 30 -10.44 5.18 -25.44
C ARG A 30 -9.29 5.25 -26.45
N TRP A 31 -8.41 6.25 -26.30
CA TRP A 31 -7.32 6.50 -27.25
C TRP A 31 -5.97 5.96 -26.82
N ARG A 32 -5.77 5.83 -25.50
CA ARG A 32 -4.45 5.53 -24.91
C ARG A 32 -4.41 4.18 -24.18
N GLY A 33 -5.52 3.45 -24.18
CA GLY A 33 -5.72 2.20 -23.45
C GLY A 33 -5.72 2.40 -21.94
N THR A 34 -5.61 1.28 -21.22
CA THR A 34 -5.45 1.26 -19.76
C THR A 34 -4.00 1.55 -19.38
N ARG A 35 -3.84 2.39 -18.35
CA ARG A 35 -2.56 2.77 -17.74
C ARG A 35 -2.72 2.85 -16.23
N ILE A 36 -1.64 2.62 -15.50
CA ILE A 36 -1.57 2.85 -14.06
C ILE A 36 -0.75 4.11 -13.88
N VAL A 37 -1.42 5.23 -13.63
CA VAL A 37 -0.78 6.57 -13.54
C VAL A 37 -0.34 6.85 -12.11
N ARG A 38 0.73 7.65 -11.97
CA ARG A 38 1.28 8.04 -10.67
C ARG A 38 0.30 8.91 -9.88
N ALA A 39 0.09 8.56 -8.62
CA ALA A 39 -0.82 9.24 -7.70
C ALA A 39 -0.14 9.73 -6.42
N GLY A 40 1.09 9.29 -6.15
CA GLY A 40 1.86 9.70 -4.98
C GLY A 40 2.88 8.65 -4.60
N THR A 41 3.37 8.72 -3.37
CA THR A 41 4.30 7.76 -2.79
C THR A 41 3.99 7.52 -1.32
N ALA A 42 4.23 6.30 -0.82
CA ALA A 42 3.99 5.94 0.57
C ALA A 42 5.11 5.04 1.09
N TRP A 43 5.33 5.04 2.41
CA TRP A 43 6.10 3.98 3.07
C TRP A 43 5.26 2.70 3.09
N HIS A 44 5.88 1.57 2.76
CA HIS A 44 5.23 0.26 2.80
C HIS A 44 5.51 -0.43 4.13
N LEU A 45 4.46 -0.68 4.92
CA LEU A 45 4.52 -1.31 6.24
C LEU A 45 3.62 -2.55 6.26
N GLY A 46 4.02 -3.59 5.52
CA GLY A 46 3.29 -4.86 5.46
C GLY A 46 1.92 -4.72 4.80
N VAL A 47 0.84 -4.62 5.56
CA VAL A 47 -0.53 -4.41 5.01
C VAL A 47 -0.95 -2.94 4.98
N LEU A 48 -0.12 -2.05 5.52
CA LEU A 48 -0.35 -0.61 5.50
C LEU A 48 0.55 0.09 4.49
N LEU A 49 0.01 1.15 3.90
CA LEU A 49 0.73 2.18 3.20
C LEU A 49 0.55 3.48 3.97
N LEU A 50 1.65 4.13 4.29
CA LEU A 50 1.65 5.38 5.02
C LEU A 50 2.14 6.50 4.10
N ALA A 51 1.24 7.42 3.75
CA ALA A 51 1.60 8.68 3.11
C ALA A 51 1.60 9.80 4.16
N ASP A 52 1.97 11.01 3.75
CA ASP A 52 2.12 12.13 4.68
C ASP A 52 0.81 12.48 5.39
N GLU A 53 -0.31 12.45 4.67
CA GLU A 53 -1.63 12.83 5.20
C GLU A 53 -2.64 11.68 5.24
N SER A 54 -2.29 10.52 4.68
CA SER A 54 -3.21 9.39 4.59
C SER A 54 -2.56 8.07 4.97
N VAL A 55 -3.41 7.14 5.40
CA VAL A 55 -3.05 5.74 5.58
C VAL A 55 -3.98 4.91 4.72
N MET A 56 -3.43 3.89 4.07
CA MET A 56 -4.17 3.03 3.17
C MET A 56 -3.87 1.56 3.48
N ALA A 57 -4.80 0.67 3.18
CA ALA A 57 -4.50 -0.75 3.04
C ALA A 57 -3.82 -1.02 1.69
N THR A 58 -2.85 -1.94 1.68
CA THR A 58 -2.22 -2.42 0.45
C THR A 58 -3.22 -3.14 -0.46
N GLY A 59 -3.08 -2.94 -1.77
CA GLY A 59 -3.80 -3.68 -2.80
C GLY A 59 -2.88 -4.67 -3.52
N GLU A 60 -2.83 -4.58 -4.85
CA GLU A 60 -1.83 -5.29 -5.66
C GLU A 60 -0.50 -4.55 -5.61
N ILE A 61 0.60 -5.30 -5.50
CA ILE A 61 1.97 -4.81 -5.61
C ILE A 61 2.58 -5.36 -6.90
N LEU A 62 3.10 -4.47 -7.76
CA LEU A 62 3.82 -4.86 -8.97
C LEU A 62 5.12 -4.07 -9.13
N ARG A 63 5.99 -4.58 -10.00
CA ARG A 63 7.18 -3.84 -10.47
C ARG A 63 6.97 -3.42 -11.91
N ALA A 64 7.04 -2.13 -12.19
CA ALA A 64 6.83 -1.61 -13.52
C ALA A 64 7.89 -2.16 -14.48
N ALA A 65 7.47 -2.74 -15.60
CA ALA A 65 8.36 -3.31 -16.60
C ALA A 65 7.73 -3.21 -17.99
N ALA A 66 8.55 -3.06 -19.04
CA ALA A 66 8.03 -3.04 -20.40
C ALA A 66 7.38 -4.41 -20.72
N SER A 67 6.21 -4.39 -21.35
CA SER A 67 5.57 -5.63 -21.81
C SER A 67 6.33 -6.18 -23.01
N VAL A 68 6.91 -7.36 -22.88
CA VAL A 68 7.52 -8.10 -24.00
C VAL A 68 6.47 -8.97 -24.68
N ARG A 69 6.43 -8.97 -26.02
CA ARG A 69 5.35 -9.60 -26.81
C ARG A 69 5.51 -11.11 -27.04
N ARG A 70 6.62 -11.75 -26.66
CA ARG A 70 6.91 -13.15 -27.00
C ARG A 70 7.19 -14.00 -25.75
N GLY A 71 6.78 -15.27 -25.79
CA GLY A 71 7.25 -16.31 -24.85
C GLY A 71 6.35 -16.60 -23.65
N TYR A 72 5.10 -16.15 -23.60
CA TYR A 72 4.20 -16.56 -22.51
C TYR A 72 3.63 -17.95 -22.76
N THR A 73 3.92 -18.87 -21.84
CA THR A 73 3.35 -20.23 -21.82
C THR A 73 1.95 -20.26 -21.19
N ALA A 74 1.54 -19.19 -20.49
CA ALA A 74 0.25 -19.11 -19.79
C ALA A 74 -0.36 -17.69 -19.83
N GLU A 75 -1.68 -17.61 -19.92
CA GLU A 75 -2.43 -16.33 -19.90
C GLU A 75 -2.24 -15.54 -18.60
N SER A 76 -2.05 -16.21 -17.46
CA SER A 76 -1.76 -15.54 -16.18
C SER A 76 -0.40 -14.82 -16.17
N ALA A 77 0.57 -15.31 -16.94
CA ALA A 77 1.86 -14.64 -17.12
C ALA A 77 1.70 -13.40 -18.03
N ARG A 78 0.92 -13.55 -19.10
CA ARG A 78 0.57 -12.44 -20.01
C ARG A 78 -0.17 -11.32 -19.29
N ALA A 79 -1.18 -11.63 -18.47
CA ALA A 79 -1.95 -10.65 -17.73
C ALA A 79 -1.08 -9.86 -16.73
N ARG A 80 -0.19 -10.53 -15.99
CA ARG A 80 0.77 -9.87 -15.09
C ARG A 80 1.77 -8.99 -15.84
N ALA A 81 2.27 -9.44 -16.99
CA ALA A 81 3.17 -8.63 -17.81
C ALA A 81 2.48 -7.38 -18.37
N GLU A 82 1.21 -7.50 -18.77
CA GLU A 82 0.42 -6.35 -19.22
C GLU A 82 0.19 -5.35 -18.09
N ARG A 83 -0.15 -5.80 -16.89
CA ARG A 83 -0.25 -4.95 -15.67
C ARG A 83 1.04 -4.16 -15.42
N ARG A 84 2.20 -4.83 -15.49
CA ARG A 84 3.51 -4.17 -15.36
C ARG A 84 3.76 -3.14 -16.47
N GLY A 85 3.34 -3.44 -17.69
CA GLY A 85 3.39 -2.53 -18.83
C GLY A 85 2.49 -1.32 -18.67
N GLN A 86 1.30 -1.48 -18.09
CA GLN A 86 0.37 -0.38 -17.79
C GLN A 86 1.01 0.64 -16.83
N ALA A 87 1.79 0.18 -15.84
CA ALA A 87 2.54 1.06 -14.93
C ALA A 87 3.66 1.83 -15.65
N ARG A 88 4.45 1.17 -16.51
CA ARG A 88 5.47 1.89 -17.30
C ARG A 88 4.85 2.95 -18.19
N ARG A 89 3.74 2.63 -18.87
CA ARG A 89 3.00 3.60 -19.71
C ARG A 89 2.36 4.73 -18.92
N GLY A 90 2.18 4.58 -17.61
CA GLY A 90 1.65 5.60 -16.71
C GLY A 90 2.71 6.44 -16.00
N GLY A 91 4.00 6.26 -16.31
CA GLY A 91 5.07 7.14 -15.89
C GLY A 91 6.01 6.61 -14.79
N PHE A 92 5.84 5.37 -14.36
CA PHE A 92 6.76 4.73 -13.41
C PHE A 92 8.06 4.27 -14.08
N ALA A 93 9.19 4.31 -13.37
CA ALA A 93 10.52 3.88 -13.82
C ALA A 93 10.65 2.34 -13.96
N GLU A 94 11.71 1.85 -14.61
CA GLU A 94 11.89 0.40 -14.77
C GLU A 94 12.21 -0.23 -13.41
N GLY A 95 11.52 -1.31 -13.05
CA GLY A 95 11.70 -1.97 -11.77
C GLY A 95 11.09 -1.25 -10.56
N GLU A 96 10.55 -0.03 -10.74
CA GLU A 96 9.90 0.73 -9.67
C GLU A 96 8.70 -0.05 -9.10
N VAL A 97 8.62 -0.12 -7.78
CA VAL A 97 7.50 -0.76 -7.07
C VAL A 97 6.29 0.16 -7.10
N VAL A 98 5.14 -0.41 -7.45
CA VAL A 98 3.87 0.30 -7.57
C VAL A 98 2.79 -0.47 -6.83
N HIS A 99 2.11 0.22 -5.92
CA HIS A 99 0.89 -0.23 -5.26
C HIS A 99 -0.33 0.25 -6.05
N VAL A 100 -1.26 -0.65 -6.34
CA VAL A 100 -2.46 -0.40 -7.14
C VAL A 100 -3.69 -0.96 -6.43
N GLY A 101 -4.81 -0.24 -6.48
CA GLY A 101 -6.03 -0.68 -5.81
C GLY A 101 -5.94 -0.64 -4.29
N TRP A 102 -5.05 0.20 -3.76
CA TRP A 102 -5.01 0.52 -2.34
C TRP A 102 -6.31 1.22 -1.91
N GLN A 103 -6.64 1.12 -0.63
CA GLN A 103 -7.87 1.66 -0.06
C GLN A 103 -7.56 2.59 1.11
N VAL A 104 -8.03 3.83 1.07
CA VAL A 104 -7.87 4.77 2.19
C VAL A 104 -8.60 4.23 3.43
N LEU A 105 -7.93 4.31 4.58
CA LEU A 105 -8.51 3.92 5.87
C LEU A 105 -9.00 5.15 6.62
N ASP A 106 -10.14 5.00 7.26
CA ASP A 106 -10.76 6.03 8.09
C ASP A 106 -10.26 5.89 9.54
N VAL A 107 -9.18 6.60 9.85
CA VAL A 107 -8.55 6.59 11.17
C VAL A 107 -9.47 7.18 12.24
N VAL A 108 -10.23 8.21 11.89
CA VAL A 108 -11.16 8.88 12.81
C VAL A 108 -12.27 7.92 13.21
N ALA A 109 -12.82 7.16 12.25
CA ALA A 109 -13.80 6.12 12.56
C ALA A 109 -13.21 5.01 13.45
N VAL A 110 -11.95 4.62 13.25
CA VAL A 110 -11.28 3.63 14.12
C VAL A 110 -11.13 4.15 15.54
N ASP A 111 -10.70 5.40 15.73
CA ASP A 111 -10.59 6.00 17.05
C ASP A 111 -11.96 6.19 17.73
N ALA A 112 -13.04 6.27 16.96
CA ALA A 112 -14.42 6.24 17.45
C ALA A 112 -14.97 4.82 17.73
N GLY A 113 -14.16 3.78 17.53
CA GLY A 113 -14.52 2.39 17.83
C GLY A 113 -15.02 1.57 16.63
N ALA A 114 -15.06 2.14 15.42
CA ALA A 114 -15.38 1.39 14.21
C ALA A 114 -14.16 0.59 13.68
N ALA A 115 -14.40 -0.26 12.69
CA ALA A 115 -13.32 -0.89 11.93
C ALA A 115 -13.16 -0.20 10.56
N SER A 116 -11.93 -0.10 10.07
CA SER A 116 -11.63 0.38 8.72
C SER A 116 -10.53 -0.48 8.10
N GLY A 117 -10.92 -1.31 7.13
CA GLY A 117 -10.01 -2.27 6.50
C GLY A 117 -9.34 -3.19 7.53
N PRO A 118 -7.99 -3.24 7.60
CA PRO A 118 -7.28 -4.06 8.57
C PRO A 118 -7.25 -3.45 9.98
N LEU A 119 -7.67 -2.20 10.17
CA LEU A 119 -7.64 -1.51 11.46
C LEU A 119 -8.95 -1.67 12.23
N ALA A 120 -8.85 -1.88 13.53
CA ALA A 120 -9.98 -1.92 14.45
C ALA A 120 -9.56 -1.47 15.84
N LEU A 121 -10.51 -1.02 16.65
CA LEU A 121 -10.31 -0.74 18.07
C LEU A 121 -10.90 -1.88 18.90
N LEU A 122 -10.10 -2.46 19.80
CA LEU A 122 -10.53 -3.51 20.73
C LEU A 122 -10.15 -3.09 22.14
N ASP A 123 -11.13 -3.02 23.05
CA ASP A 123 -10.94 -2.61 24.45
C ASP A 123 -10.12 -1.30 24.58
N GLY A 124 -10.37 -0.35 23.67
CA GLY A 124 -9.67 0.95 23.62
C GLY A 124 -8.25 0.90 23.07
N VAL A 125 -7.78 -0.26 22.59
CA VAL A 125 -6.44 -0.44 22.02
C VAL A 125 -6.54 -0.58 20.49
N PRO A 126 -5.81 0.24 19.70
CA PRO A 126 -5.74 0.06 18.26
C PRO A 126 -5.08 -1.27 17.89
N HIS A 127 -5.76 -2.04 17.04
CA HIS A 127 -5.30 -3.33 16.54
C HIS A 127 -5.27 -3.35 15.01
N ILE A 128 -4.44 -4.24 14.47
CA ILE A 128 -4.32 -4.50 13.04
C ILE A 128 -4.41 -5.97 12.72
N ARG A 129 -5.11 -6.28 11.62
CA ARG A 129 -5.17 -7.59 11.02
C ARG A 129 -4.14 -7.68 9.90
N TRP A 130 -3.07 -8.45 10.11
CA TRP A 130 -1.92 -8.49 9.22
C TRP A 130 -2.09 -9.42 7.99
N SER A 131 -3.19 -10.16 7.90
CA SER A 131 -3.59 -10.93 6.72
C SER A 131 -5.10 -11.26 6.79
N ALA A 132 -5.73 -11.62 5.67
CA ALA A 132 -7.16 -11.92 5.65
C ALA A 132 -7.58 -13.00 6.66
N SER A 133 -6.72 -14.00 6.89
CA SER A 133 -6.91 -15.08 7.86
C SER A 133 -6.19 -14.87 9.20
N GLY A 134 -5.45 -13.77 9.34
CA GLY A 134 -4.64 -13.49 10.53
C GLY A 134 -5.47 -12.98 11.71
N SER A 135 -4.93 -13.17 12.92
CA SER A 135 -5.45 -12.57 14.14
C SER A 135 -5.18 -11.08 14.20
N LEU A 136 -6.01 -10.36 14.97
CA LEU A 136 -5.76 -8.98 15.35
C LEU A 136 -4.59 -8.93 16.33
N VAL A 137 -3.64 -8.03 16.10
CA VAL A 137 -2.50 -7.77 16.98
C VAL A 137 -2.43 -6.28 17.32
N PRO A 138 -1.88 -5.88 18.47
CA PRO A 138 -1.75 -4.47 18.83
C PRO A 138 -0.96 -3.69 17.76
N LEU A 139 -1.52 -2.57 17.31
CA LEU A 139 -0.96 -1.77 16.22
C LEU A 139 0.42 -1.21 16.56
N ALA A 140 0.64 -0.81 17.82
CA ALA A 140 1.91 -0.25 18.26
C ALA A 140 3.09 -1.21 18.01
N GLY A 141 2.97 -2.45 18.50
CA GLY A 141 4.02 -3.47 18.31
C GLY A 141 4.20 -3.86 16.85
N TYR A 142 3.11 -3.90 16.07
CA TYR A 142 3.19 -4.12 14.63
C TYR A 142 3.97 -3.00 13.92
N LEU A 143 3.70 -1.73 14.22
CA LEU A 143 4.39 -0.60 13.61
C LEU A 143 5.88 -0.61 13.98
N ASP A 144 6.23 -0.89 15.24
CA ASP A 144 7.62 -0.98 15.68
C ASP A 144 8.42 -2.01 14.88
N GLU A 145 7.84 -3.21 14.71
CA GLU A 145 8.45 -4.27 13.91
C GLU A 145 8.64 -3.84 12.46
N ARG A 146 7.59 -3.27 11.83
CA ARG A 146 7.65 -2.88 10.42
C ARG A 146 8.58 -1.71 10.14
N ILE A 147 8.67 -0.74 11.05
CA ILE A 147 9.61 0.38 10.93
C ILE A 147 11.05 -0.13 10.99
N THR A 148 11.35 -1.03 11.93
CA THR A 148 12.67 -1.66 12.05
C THR A 148 13.06 -2.40 10.76
N LEU A 149 12.12 -3.15 10.16
CA LEU A 149 12.34 -3.86 8.90
C LEU A 149 12.48 -2.94 7.69
N ALA A 150 11.87 -1.75 7.71
CA ALA A 150 12.02 -0.75 6.66
C ALA A 150 13.39 -0.05 6.67
N GLY A 151 14.25 -0.35 7.66
CA GLY A 151 15.59 0.21 7.79
C GLY A 151 15.62 1.62 8.38
N ALA A 152 14.63 1.97 9.21
CA ALA A 152 14.56 3.22 9.96
C ALA A 152 14.94 3.02 11.44
#